data_AF-A0A7L0UG46-F1
#
_entry.id   AF-A0A7L0UG46-F1
#
_cell.length_a   1.000
_cell.length_b   1.000
_cell.length_c   1.000
_cell.angle_alpha   90.00
_cell.angle_beta   90.00
_cell.angle_gamma   90.00
#
_symmetry.space_group_name_H-M   'P 1'
#
loop_
_entity.id
_entity.type
_entity.pdbx_description
1 polymer ?
#
loop_
_entity_poly.entity_id
_entity_poly.type
_entity_poly.pdbx_seq_one_letter_code
_entity_poly.pdbx_strand_id
1 'polypeptide(L)'
;RMMGISPGWGWLLLPVCQALVVPREVSGRVGETLYLHCWYPRGYEGYNKYWCRGDSRDSCHKVVETVGREAPQQHGRVSIKDSHIFCVVLLTVKNLSEVDAGSYWCGVEKMGRDLMELVTVRVVPG
;
A
#
# COMPACT_ATOMS: atom_id res chain seq x y z
N ARG A 1 -39.45 0.20 -30.20
CA ARG A 1 -39.14 -1.25 -30.37
C ARG A 1 -37.92 -1.53 -29.49
N MET A 2 -38.15 -2.13 -28.32
CA MET A 2 -37.11 -2.42 -27.32
C MET A 2 -36.13 -3.45 -27.91
N MET A 3 -34.83 -3.16 -27.85
CA MET A 3 -33.79 -4.15 -28.10
C MET A 3 -33.32 -4.65 -26.74
N GLY A 4 -33.61 -5.92 -26.47
CA GLY A 4 -33.38 -6.57 -25.19
C GLY A 4 -31.89 -6.70 -24.85
N ILE A 5 -31.60 -6.50 -23.58
CA ILE A 5 -30.30 -6.80 -22.98
C ILE A 5 -30.30 -8.28 -22.65
N SER A 6 -29.49 -9.07 -23.36
CA SER A 6 -29.16 -10.44 -22.94
C SER A 6 -28.30 -10.37 -21.68
N PRO A 7 -28.65 -11.04 -20.57
CA PRO A 7 -27.80 -11.09 -19.39
C PRO A 7 -26.67 -12.10 -19.66
N GLY A 8 -25.62 -11.62 -20.33
CA GLY A 8 -24.37 -12.37 -20.49
C GLY A 8 -23.67 -12.48 -19.14
N TRP A 9 -23.11 -13.65 -18.86
CA TRP A 9 -22.38 -14.04 -17.66
C TRP A 9 -20.99 -13.37 -17.58
N GLY A 10 -20.95 -12.05 -17.79
CA GLY A 10 -19.75 -11.22 -17.70
C GLY A 10 -19.64 -10.54 -16.35
N TRP A 11 -19.85 -11.29 -15.27
CA TRP A 11 -19.53 -10.83 -13.92
C TRP A 11 -18.12 -11.33 -13.62
N LEU A 12 -17.23 -10.44 -13.14
CA LEU A 12 -15.82 -10.66 -12.75
C LEU A 12 -14.72 -10.08 -13.67
N LEU A 13 -14.94 -8.91 -14.28
CA LEU A 13 -13.81 -7.99 -14.45
C LEU A 13 -13.78 -7.08 -13.22
N LEU A 14 -13.21 -7.55 -12.10
CA LEU A 14 -12.85 -6.64 -11.01
C LEU A 14 -11.70 -5.77 -11.53
N PRO A 15 -11.89 -4.45 -11.75
CA PRO A 15 -10.77 -3.59 -12.06
C PRO A 15 -10.08 -3.26 -10.73
N VAL A 16 -9.31 -4.20 -10.19
CA VAL A 16 -8.64 -4.04 -8.87
C VAL A 16 -7.58 -2.92 -8.90
N CYS A 17 -7.18 -2.48 -10.09
CA CYS A 17 -6.01 -1.65 -10.34
C CYS A 17 -6.35 -0.27 -10.95
N GLN A 18 -7.19 0.55 -10.28
CA GLN A 18 -7.64 1.83 -10.84
C GLN A 18 -6.83 3.04 -10.39
N ALA A 19 -6.49 3.14 -9.10
CA ALA A 19 -5.87 4.31 -8.50
C ALA A 19 -4.99 3.92 -7.32
N LEU A 20 -4.17 4.87 -6.85
CA LEU A 20 -3.47 4.72 -5.58
C LEU A 20 -4.47 4.91 -4.45
N VAL A 21 -4.79 3.83 -3.74
CA VAL A 21 -5.76 3.84 -2.63
C VAL A 21 -5.08 3.27 -1.40
N VAL A 22 -5.15 4.02 -0.31
CA VAL A 22 -4.58 3.65 0.99
C VAL A 22 -5.62 3.90 2.09
N PRO A 23 -5.57 3.17 3.21
CA PRO A 23 -6.34 3.56 4.39
C PRO A 23 -5.84 4.91 4.90
N ARG A 24 -6.77 5.84 5.20
CA ARG A 24 -6.40 7.16 5.76
C ARG A 24 -5.70 7.02 7.12
N GLU A 25 -6.15 6.03 7.89
CA GLU A 25 -5.65 5.74 9.21
C GLU A 25 -5.72 4.23 9.45
N VAL A 26 -4.71 3.71 10.16
CA VAL A 26 -4.69 2.35 10.67
C VAL A 26 -4.24 2.35 12.13
N SER A 27 -4.75 1.42 12.91
CA SER A 27 -4.45 1.32 14.34
C SER A 27 -4.12 -0.10 14.75
N GLY A 28 -3.20 -0.27 15.69
CA GLY A 28 -2.95 -1.54 16.38
C GLY A 28 -2.50 -1.31 17.83
N ARG A 29 -2.50 -2.35 18.65
CA ARG A 29 -1.99 -2.28 20.03
C ARG A 29 -0.48 -2.54 20.09
N VAL A 30 0.16 -2.05 21.14
CA VAL A 30 1.56 -2.42 21.44
C VAL A 30 1.71 -3.94 21.47
N GLY A 31 2.75 -4.46 20.80
CA GLY A 31 3.03 -5.89 20.67
C GLY A 31 2.33 -6.57 19.49
N GLU A 32 1.28 -5.99 18.92
CA GLU A 32 0.54 -6.59 17.80
C GLU A 32 1.28 -6.47 16.46
N THR A 33 0.78 -7.17 15.45
CA THR A 33 1.22 -7.03 14.06
C THR A 33 0.19 -6.22 13.28
N LEU A 34 0.65 -5.14 12.66
CA LEU A 34 -0.15 -4.32 11.76
C LEU A 34 -0.04 -4.84 10.32
N TYR A 35 -1.18 -4.93 9.64
CA TYR A 35 -1.26 -5.23 8.21
C TYR A 35 -1.85 -4.03 7.48
N LEU A 36 -1.25 -3.67 6.35
CA LEU A 36 -1.71 -2.55 5.53
C LEU A 36 -1.63 -2.90 4.05
N HIS A 37 -2.63 -2.49 3.30
CA HIS A 37 -2.71 -2.69 1.85
C HIS A 37 -2.69 -1.33 1.15
N CYS A 38 -1.87 -1.20 0.10
CA CYS A 38 -1.90 -0.05 -0.80
C CYS A 38 -2.17 -0.53 -2.21
N TRP A 39 -3.33 -0.18 -2.75
CA TRP A 39 -3.64 -0.46 -4.15
C TRP A 39 -2.99 0.58 -5.04
N TYR A 40 -2.61 0.22 -6.26
CA TYR A 40 -2.02 1.14 -7.23
C TYR A 40 -2.64 0.95 -8.63
N PRO A 41 -2.57 1.97 -9.52
CA PRO A 41 -3.14 1.86 -10.86
C PRO A 41 -2.36 0.89 -11.74
N ARG A 42 -3.03 0.30 -12.75
CA ARG A 42 -2.34 -0.51 -13.77
C ARG A 42 -1.19 0.24 -14.44
N GLY A 43 -0.19 -0.51 -14.89
CA GLY A 43 0.98 0.00 -15.57
C GLY A 43 2.15 0.32 -14.64
N TYR A 44 1.95 0.19 -13.33
CA TYR A 44 2.98 0.39 -12.30
C TYR A 44 3.50 -0.91 -11.70
N GLU A 45 3.11 -2.08 -12.21
CA GLU A 45 3.45 -3.37 -11.63
C GLU A 45 4.98 -3.52 -11.46
N GLY A 46 5.76 -3.28 -12.52
CA GLY A 46 7.23 -3.35 -12.46
C GLY A 46 7.93 -2.16 -11.79
N TYR A 47 7.19 -1.17 -11.27
CA TYR A 47 7.78 0.02 -10.66
C TYR A 47 8.12 -0.27 -9.19
N ASN A 48 9.17 0.36 -8.69
CA ASN A 48 9.52 0.28 -7.28
C ASN A 48 8.40 0.86 -6.40
N LYS A 49 8.07 0.17 -5.31
CA LYS A 49 7.08 0.59 -4.32
C LYS A 49 7.76 0.74 -2.98
N TYR A 50 7.31 1.66 -2.15
CA TYR A 50 7.93 1.86 -0.85
C TYR A 50 6.94 2.28 0.21
N TRP A 51 7.35 2.02 1.45
CA TRP A 51 6.75 2.55 2.66
C TRP A 51 7.75 3.50 3.29
N CYS A 52 7.39 4.77 3.43
CA CYS A 52 8.26 5.79 4.00
C CYS A 52 7.58 6.51 5.17
N ARG A 53 8.37 7.11 6.06
CA ARG A 53 7.89 7.86 7.23
C ARG A 53 8.28 9.33 7.10
N GLY A 54 7.35 10.23 7.37
CA GLY A 54 7.59 11.67 7.34
C GLY A 54 6.29 12.48 7.42
N ASP A 55 6.38 13.68 8.01
CA ASP A 55 5.23 14.58 8.18
C ASP A 55 4.77 15.21 6.86
N SER A 56 5.62 15.22 5.84
CA SER A 56 5.31 15.71 4.50
C SER A 56 5.90 14.79 3.43
N ARG A 57 5.49 15.04 2.19
CA ARG A 57 6.00 14.36 0.99
C ARG A 57 7.54 14.48 0.87
N ASP A 58 8.07 15.65 1.21
CA ASP A 58 9.49 15.98 1.03
C ASP A 58 10.39 15.47 2.18
N SER A 59 9.82 15.28 3.38
CA SER A 59 10.55 14.73 4.53
C SER A 59 10.42 13.21 4.66
N CYS A 60 9.85 12.53 3.66
CA CYS A 60 9.56 11.12 3.73
C CYS A 60 10.81 10.26 3.52
N HIS A 61 11.25 9.56 4.58
CA HIS A 61 12.39 8.66 4.54
C HIS A 61 11.92 7.22 4.33
N LYS A 62 12.39 6.54 3.27
CA LYS A 62 12.04 5.15 2.96
C LYS A 62 12.41 4.24 4.14
N VAL A 63 11.41 3.50 4.65
CA VAL A 63 11.57 2.50 5.70
C VAL A 63 11.85 1.14 5.08
N VAL A 64 11.11 0.78 4.03
CA VAL A 64 11.31 -0.43 3.22
C VAL A 64 10.80 -0.17 1.80
N GLU A 65 11.38 -0.83 0.82
CA GLU A 65 10.97 -0.74 -0.58
C GLU A 65 11.03 -2.10 -1.28
N THR A 66 10.32 -2.23 -2.39
CA THR A 66 10.40 -3.40 -3.27
C THR A 66 11.62 -3.28 -4.19
N VAL A 67 11.73 -4.18 -5.17
CA VAL A 67 12.78 -4.09 -6.20
C VAL A 67 12.19 -4.22 -7.60
N GLY A 68 10.97 -3.68 -7.78
CA GLY A 68 10.22 -3.73 -9.05
C GLY A 68 9.75 -5.14 -9.47
N ARG A 69 9.69 -6.07 -8.51
CA ARG A 69 9.21 -7.46 -8.70
C ARG A 69 8.53 -7.96 -7.43
N GLU A 70 7.76 -9.04 -7.54
CA GLU A 70 6.96 -9.64 -6.46
C GLU A 70 7.79 -10.39 -5.39
N ALA A 71 9.10 -10.12 -5.30
CA ALA A 71 9.98 -10.67 -4.28
C ALA A 71 9.81 -9.89 -2.96
N PRO A 72 9.39 -10.53 -1.85
CA PRO A 72 9.23 -9.85 -0.57
C PRO A 72 10.54 -9.21 -0.11
N GLN A 73 10.46 -7.96 0.37
CA GLN A 73 11.58 -7.25 0.99
C GLN A 73 11.25 -6.99 2.46
N GLN A 74 12.29 -6.90 3.28
CA GLN A 74 12.14 -6.69 4.72
C GLN A 74 13.28 -5.84 5.26
N HIS A 75 12.93 -4.90 6.14
CA HIS A 75 13.87 -4.14 6.94
C HIS A 75 13.42 -4.18 8.41
N GLY A 76 14.20 -4.86 9.25
CA GLY A 76 13.86 -5.07 10.65
C GLY A 76 12.49 -5.74 10.81
N ARG A 77 11.55 -5.05 11.46
CA ARG A 77 10.19 -5.52 11.75
C ARG A 77 9.19 -5.26 10.63
N VAL A 78 9.59 -4.53 9.58
CA VAL A 78 8.71 -4.08 8.50
C VAL A 78 9.00 -4.90 7.25
N SER A 79 7.97 -5.52 6.66
CA SER A 79 8.06 -6.21 5.37
C SER A 79 7.10 -5.63 4.35
N ILE A 80 7.50 -5.65 3.09
CA ILE A 80 6.75 -5.19 1.93
C ILE A 80 6.75 -6.27 0.86
N LYS A 81 5.59 -6.54 0.28
CA LYS A 81 5.43 -7.47 -0.84
C LYS A 81 4.51 -6.86 -1.87
N ASP A 82 4.95 -6.87 -3.13
CA ASP A 82 4.10 -6.48 -4.25
C ASP A 82 3.29 -7.69 -4.75
N SER A 83 2.06 -7.44 -5.18
CA SER A 83 1.22 -8.37 -5.91
C SER A 83 0.72 -7.72 -7.19
N HIS A 84 1.33 -8.10 -8.32
CA HIS A 84 1.07 -7.50 -9.61
C HIS A 84 -0.33 -7.83 -10.13
N ILE A 85 -0.82 -9.06 -9.87
CA ILE A 85 -2.15 -9.49 -10.32
C ILE A 85 -3.29 -8.67 -9.68
N PHE A 86 -3.10 -8.23 -8.43
CA PHE A 86 -4.07 -7.45 -7.69
C PHE A 86 -3.70 -5.97 -7.58
N CYS A 87 -2.58 -5.56 -8.17
CA CYS A 87 -1.98 -4.23 -8.04
C CYS A 87 -2.01 -3.71 -6.60
N VAL A 88 -1.53 -4.53 -5.66
CA VAL A 88 -1.56 -4.21 -4.24
C VAL A 88 -0.22 -4.49 -3.59
N VAL A 89 0.25 -3.50 -2.85
CA VAL A 89 1.39 -3.62 -1.93
C VAL A 89 0.87 -4.08 -0.58
N LEU A 90 1.41 -5.18 -0.09
CA LEU A 90 1.12 -5.76 1.22
C LEU A 90 2.24 -5.38 2.19
N LEU A 91 1.89 -4.60 3.20
CA LEU A 91 2.78 -4.16 4.27
C LEU A 91 2.46 -4.90 5.56
N THR A 92 3.51 -5.26 6.29
CA THR A 92 3.40 -5.87 7.62
C THR A 92 4.40 -5.22 8.55
N VAL A 93 3.93 -4.71 9.69
CA VAL A 93 4.76 -4.16 10.76
C VAL A 93 4.56 -5.04 12.00
N LYS A 94 5.59 -5.81 12.36
CA LYS A 94 5.52 -6.73 13.51
C LYS A 94 5.86 -6.01 14.82
N ASN A 95 5.30 -6.51 15.92
CA ASN A 95 5.61 -6.06 17.28
C ASN A 95 5.56 -4.54 17.41
N LEU A 96 4.38 -3.96 17.20
CA LEU A 96 4.15 -2.53 17.27
C LEU A 96 4.62 -1.94 18.60
N SER A 97 5.13 -0.73 18.55
CA SER A 97 5.53 0.08 19.70
C SER A 97 5.01 1.50 19.55
N GLU A 98 4.91 2.25 20.65
CA GLU A 98 4.39 3.63 20.60
C GLU A 98 5.19 4.53 19.63
N VAL A 99 6.48 4.26 19.46
CA VAL A 99 7.36 4.98 18.51
C VAL A 99 7.02 4.70 17.04
N ASP A 100 6.23 3.67 16.74
CA ASP A 100 5.75 3.39 15.38
C ASP A 100 4.55 4.27 14.99
N ALA A 101 3.96 5.03 15.93
CA ALA A 101 2.87 5.96 15.62
C ALA A 101 3.38 7.19 14.83
N GLY A 102 2.59 7.66 13.85
CA GLY A 102 2.90 8.88 13.09
C GLY A 102 2.43 8.86 11.64
N SER A 103 2.97 9.78 10.85
CA SER A 103 2.68 9.95 9.41
C SER A 103 3.58 9.08 8.55
N TYR A 104 2.97 8.27 7.70
CA TYR A 104 3.63 7.41 6.74
C TYR A 104 3.04 7.57 5.36
N TRP A 105 3.75 7.12 4.33
CA TRP A 105 3.28 7.20 2.96
C TRP A 105 3.55 5.89 2.25
N CYS A 106 2.55 5.46 1.49
CA CYS A 106 2.74 4.39 0.52
C CYS A 106 2.99 5.00 -0.84
N GLY A 107 4.13 4.68 -1.44
CA GLY A 107 4.60 5.33 -2.66
C GLY A 107 4.90 4.36 -3.80
N VAL A 108 4.71 4.85 -5.01
CA VAL A 108 5.13 4.27 -6.29
C VAL A 108 6.16 5.22 -6.88
N GLU A 109 7.40 4.77 -6.96
CA GLU A 109 8.49 5.54 -7.53
C GLU A 109 8.32 5.63 -9.04
N LYS A 110 8.25 6.84 -9.61
CA LYS A 110 8.09 7.01 -11.07
C LYS A 110 8.91 8.19 -11.57
N MET A 111 9.07 8.28 -12.90
CA MET A 111 9.67 9.47 -13.51
C MET A 111 8.91 10.74 -13.10
N GLY A 112 9.63 11.73 -12.57
CA GLY A 112 9.06 12.97 -12.03
C GLY A 112 8.64 12.83 -10.57
N ARG A 113 7.45 13.34 -10.22
CA ARG A 113 6.91 13.22 -8.86
C ARG A 113 6.27 11.84 -8.64
N ASP A 114 6.57 11.23 -7.52
CA ASP A 114 6.00 9.94 -7.13
C ASP A 114 4.48 9.99 -6.85
N LEU A 115 3.81 8.89 -7.17
CA LEU A 115 2.45 8.65 -6.69
C LEU A 115 2.58 8.17 -5.25
N MET A 116 2.10 8.94 -4.29
CA MET A 116 2.07 8.53 -2.90
C MET A 116 0.86 9.12 -2.17
N GLU A 117 0.36 8.38 -1.19
CA GLU A 117 -0.77 8.77 -0.36
C GLU A 117 -0.42 8.59 1.13
N LEU A 118 -0.93 9.51 1.96
CA LEU A 118 -0.68 9.57 3.40
C LEU A 118 -1.48 8.51 4.14
N VAL A 119 -0.83 7.88 5.11
CA VAL A 119 -1.42 6.98 6.10
C VAL A 119 -1.01 7.44 7.48
N THR A 120 -1.99 7.64 8.35
CA THR A 120 -1.75 7.83 9.79
C THR A 120 -1.67 6.48 10.48
N VAL A 121 -0.56 6.17 11.14
CA VAL A 121 -0.43 5.00 12.01
C VAL A 121 -0.68 5.41 13.45
N ARG A 122 -1.70 4.81 14.07
CA ARG A 122 -1.95 4.93 15.51
C ARG A 122 -1.50 3.66 16.23
N VAL A 123 -0.86 3.83 17.37
CA VAL A 123 -0.55 2.73 18.28
C VAL A 123 -1.20 3.04 19.61
N VAL A 124 -2.02 2.12 20.10
CA VAL A 124 -2.67 2.24 21.41
C VAL A 124 -1.93 1.37 22.43
N PRO A 125 -1.85 1.79 23.70
CA PRO A 125 -1.30 0.95 24.76
C PRO A 125 -2.02 -0.41 24.87
N GLY A 126 -1.27 -1.40 25.35
CA GLY A 126 -1.78 -2.75 25.67
C GLY A 126 -2.77 -2.75 26.81
#